data_AF-A0A6J2VHA5-F1
#
_entry.id   AF-A0A6J2VHA5-F1
#
_cell.length_a   1.000
_cell.length_b   1.000
_cell.length_c   1.000
_cell.angle_alpha   90.00
_cell.angle_beta   90.00
_cell.angle_gamma   90.00
#
_symmetry.space_group_name_H-M   'P 1'
#
loop_
_entity.id
_entity.type
_entity.pdbx_description
1 polymer ?
#
loop_
_entity_poly.entity_id
_entity_poly.type
_entity_poly.pdbx_seq_one_letter_code
_entity_poly.pdbx_strand_id
1 'polypeptide(L)'
;MLGQQMGAEIDRSSCIWRMNNAPTRGFEQDVGRRTTVRVVSHTSVPLLLQKPQYFFGQANDTVYVVWGPLRNMRKDGKGIVYNMLKQAAENYPQARIYVTTEERMNYCDMVFKKETGKDRTEGYRKVPYHYYESGSRDECAEYLLHESAPYGGHRFITEKAVFAKWAKTHAIKFFNPEWQLS
;
A
#
# COMPACT_ATOMS: atom_id res chain seq x y z
N MET A 1 -3.61 -9.08 -12.61
CA MET A 1 -4.22 -10.05 -11.69
C MET A 1 -5.52 -10.63 -12.24
N LEU A 2 -6.39 -9.83 -12.87
CA LEU A 2 -7.63 -10.36 -13.45
C LEU A 2 -7.37 -11.42 -14.53
N GLY A 3 -8.21 -12.46 -14.55
CA GLY A 3 -8.14 -13.57 -15.50
C GLY A 3 -7.00 -14.56 -15.27
N GLN A 4 -6.20 -14.38 -14.20
CA GLN A 4 -5.06 -15.25 -13.90
C GLN A 4 -5.48 -16.47 -13.07
N GLN A 5 -6.66 -16.45 -12.46
CA GLN A 5 -7.23 -17.56 -11.67
C GLN A 5 -6.33 -18.05 -10.52
N MET A 6 -5.50 -17.16 -9.98
CA MET A 6 -4.50 -17.49 -8.96
C MET A 6 -5.07 -17.54 -7.54
N GLY A 7 -6.38 -17.32 -7.36
CA GLY A 7 -6.98 -17.14 -6.04
C GLY A 7 -6.82 -18.35 -5.12
N ALA A 8 -6.97 -19.56 -5.65
CA ALA A 8 -6.77 -20.79 -4.90
C ALA A 8 -5.31 -20.99 -4.47
N GLU A 9 -4.34 -20.56 -5.30
CA GLU A 9 -2.92 -20.63 -4.97
C GLU A 9 -2.56 -19.61 -3.89
N ILE A 10 -3.03 -18.37 -4.03
CA ILE A 10 -2.85 -17.31 -3.04
C ILE A 10 -3.40 -17.78 -1.68
N ASP A 11 -4.62 -18.33 -1.67
CA ASP A 11 -5.29 -18.79 -0.45
C ASP A 11 -4.63 -20.03 0.19
N ARG A 12 -3.67 -20.69 -0.46
CA ARG A 12 -2.83 -21.73 0.19
C ARG A 12 -1.66 -21.17 0.99
N SER A 13 -1.35 -19.88 0.83
CA SER A 13 -0.24 -19.26 1.55
C SER A 13 -0.48 -19.20 3.06
N SER A 14 0.59 -19.35 3.84
CA SER A 14 0.52 -19.26 5.31
C SER A 14 0.20 -17.84 5.78
N CYS A 15 0.65 -16.81 5.04
CA CYS A 15 0.41 -15.41 5.34
C CYS A 15 0.16 -14.62 4.05
N ILE A 16 -0.94 -13.86 4.00
CA ILE A 16 -1.35 -13.10 2.82
C ILE A 16 -1.40 -11.62 3.18
N TRP A 17 -0.57 -10.84 2.50
CA TRP A 17 -0.49 -9.38 2.64
C TRP A 17 -1.34 -8.72 1.58
N ARG A 18 -2.21 -7.79 1.99
CA ARG A 18 -2.97 -6.93 1.07
C ARG A 18 -2.78 -5.47 1.42
N MET A 19 -2.86 -4.62 0.41
CA MET A 19 -2.62 -3.18 0.56
C MET A 19 -3.93 -2.41 0.55
N ASN A 20 -4.02 -1.41 1.43
CA ASN A 20 -5.05 -0.40 1.44
C ASN A 20 -6.47 -1.00 1.37
N ASN A 21 -7.34 -0.47 0.51
CA ASN A 21 -8.73 -0.89 0.32
C ASN A 21 -8.92 -1.95 -0.77
N ALA A 22 -7.85 -2.63 -1.25
CA ALA A 22 -7.95 -3.63 -2.31
C ALA A 22 -8.98 -4.73 -1.95
N PRO A 23 -10.07 -4.87 -2.74
CA PRO A 23 -11.13 -5.83 -2.44
C PRO A 23 -10.74 -7.25 -2.82
N THR A 24 -11.43 -8.21 -2.23
CA THR A 24 -11.41 -9.63 -2.64
C THR A 24 -12.77 -10.09 -3.13
N ARG A 25 -13.84 -9.52 -2.56
CA ARG A 25 -15.21 -9.85 -2.96
C ARG A 25 -15.48 -9.46 -4.41
N GLY A 26 -15.93 -10.43 -5.21
CA GLY A 26 -16.13 -10.30 -6.66
C GLY A 26 -14.88 -10.59 -7.50
N PHE A 27 -13.74 -10.89 -6.88
CA PHE A 27 -12.45 -11.15 -7.55
C PHE A 27 -11.77 -12.42 -7.01
N GLU A 28 -12.49 -13.24 -6.25
CA GLU A 28 -11.95 -14.33 -5.45
C GLU A 28 -11.19 -15.36 -6.30
N GLN A 29 -11.67 -15.61 -7.52
CA GLN A 29 -11.02 -16.54 -8.46
C GLN A 29 -9.60 -16.09 -8.80
N ASP A 30 -9.38 -14.78 -8.92
CA ASP A 30 -8.09 -14.22 -9.36
C ASP A 30 -7.18 -13.86 -8.18
N VAL A 31 -7.75 -13.32 -7.10
CA VAL A 31 -6.95 -12.73 -6.00
C VAL A 31 -7.12 -13.43 -4.67
N GLY A 32 -7.96 -14.47 -4.59
CA GLY A 32 -8.23 -15.21 -3.36
C GLY A 32 -9.16 -14.47 -2.40
N ARG A 33 -9.57 -15.15 -1.34
CA ARG A 33 -10.49 -14.64 -0.30
C ARG A 33 -9.76 -14.20 0.95
N ARG A 34 -8.65 -14.86 1.30
CA ARG A 34 -8.00 -14.73 2.60
C ARG A 34 -7.16 -13.45 2.68
N THR A 35 -7.07 -12.88 3.88
CA THR A 35 -6.18 -11.77 4.20
C THR A 35 -5.67 -11.95 5.63
N THR A 36 -4.36 -12.07 5.80
CA THR A 36 -3.73 -12.20 7.11
C THR A 36 -3.29 -10.84 7.64
N VAL A 37 -2.60 -10.06 6.79
CA VAL A 37 -2.12 -8.72 7.13
C VAL A 37 -2.63 -7.74 6.08
N ARG A 38 -3.15 -6.60 6.54
CA ARG A 38 -3.52 -5.49 5.67
C ARG A 38 -2.75 -4.24 6.06
N VAL A 39 -1.87 -3.81 5.18
CA VAL A 39 -1.08 -2.57 5.36
C VAL A 39 -1.84 -1.43 4.72
N VAL A 40 -2.13 -0.38 5.50
CA VAL A 40 -3.05 0.69 5.10
C VAL A 40 -2.36 2.04 5.26
N SER A 41 -2.30 2.83 4.20
CA SER A 41 -1.95 4.24 4.29
C SER A 41 -3.06 5.04 4.94
N HIS A 42 -2.72 6.07 5.71
CA HIS A 42 -3.66 7.03 6.28
C HIS A 42 -4.67 7.60 5.26
N THR A 43 -4.26 7.79 4.00
CA THR A 43 -5.14 8.25 2.91
C THR A 43 -6.23 7.25 2.55
N SER A 44 -6.04 5.96 2.81
CA SER A 44 -7.01 4.90 2.51
C SER A 44 -7.95 4.60 3.68
N VAL A 45 -7.67 5.09 4.89
CA VAL A 45 -8.52 4.86 6.06
C VAL A 45 -9.97 5.32 5.84
N PRO A 46 -10.25 6.51 5.27
CA PRO A 46 -11.63 6.91 4.98
C PRO A 46 -12.35 5.94 4.04
N LEU A 47 -11.63 5.33 3.08
CA LEU A 47 -12.20 4.37 2.13
C LEU A 47 -12.58 3.04 2.80
N LEU A 48 -11.81 2.60 3.79
CA LEU A 48 -12.16 1.42 4.58
C LEU A 48 -13.42 1.69 5.40
N LEU A 49 -13.53 2.89 5.97
CA LEU A 49 -14.67 3.30 6.80
C LEU A 49 -15.96 3.54 6.02
N GLN A 50 -15.92 3.61 4.68
CA GLN A 50 -17.13 3.54 3.85
C GLN A 50 -17.75 2.13 3.84
N LYS A 51 -16.97 1.08 4.14
CA LYS A 51 -17.43 -0.32 4.18
C LYS A 51 -16.93 -1.02 5.44
N PRO A 52 -17.25 -0.50 6.64
CA PRO A 52 -16.61 -0.94 7.88
C PRO A 52 -17.01 -2.37 8.26
N GLN A 53 -18.22 -2.82 7.91
CA GLN A 53 -18.62 -4.22 8.14
C GLN A 53 -17.82 -5.21 7.30
N TYR A 54 -17.45 -4.84 6.07
CA TYR A 54 -16.63 -5.68 5.21
C TYR A 54 -15.19 -5.77 5.72
N PHE A 55 -14.60 -4.63 6.12
CA PHE A 55 -13.20 -4.60 6.55
C PHE A 55 -13.03 -5.01 8.02
N PHE A 56 -13.87 -4.58 8.94
CA PHE A 56 -13.68 -4.80 10.38
C PHE A 56 -14.67 -5.81 10.96
N GLY A 57 -15.85 -5.95 10.37
CA GLY A 57 -16.91 -6.85 10.87
C GLY A 57 -16.75 -8.33 10.54
N GLN A 58 -16.03 -8.67 9.46
CA GLN A 58 -15.75 -10.07 9.06
C GLN A 58 -14.28 -10.48 9.30
N ALA A 59 -13.47 -9.57 9.82
CA ALA A 59 -12.01 -9.68 9.81
C ALA A 59 -11.45 -10.21 11.13
N ASN A 60 -12.01 -11.32 11.64
CA ASN A 60 -11.54 -11.91 12.89
C ASN A 60 -10.03 -12.24 12.83
N ASP A 61 -9.53 -12.63 11.64
CA ASP A 61 -8.14 -13.06 11.47
C ASP A 61 -7.22 -12.05 10.76
N THR A 62 -7.72 -10.87 10.36
CA THR A 62 -6.88 -9.87 9.68
C THR A 62 -6.27 -8.87 10.68
N VAL A 63 -4.95 -8.72 10.62
CA VAL A 63 -4.22 -7.66 11.31
C VAL A 63 -4.12 -6.43 10.41
N TYR A 64 -4.57 -5.29 10.90
CA TYR A 64 -4.46 -4.01 10.21
C TYR A 64 -3.24 -3.26 10.74
N VAL A 65 -2.32 -2.89 9.85
CA VAL A 65 -1.16 -2.04 10.17
C VAL A 65 -1.29 -0.74 9.40
N VAL A 66 -1.61 0.34 10.11
CA VAL A 66 -1.89 1.65 9.52
C VAL A 66 -0.71 2.59 9.72
N TRP A 67 -0.29 3.25 8.64
CA TRP A 67 0.84 4.18 8.64
C TRP A 67 0.46 5.53 8.04
N GLY A 68 1.12 6.59 8.47
CA GLY A 68 0.85 7.94 7.98
C GLY A 68 1.74 9.00 8.60
N PRO A 69 1.75 10.22 8.04
CA PRO A 69 2.53 11.33 8.57
C PRO A 69 2.01 11.74 9.95
N LEU A 70 2.92 12.21 10.80
CA LEU A 70 2.62 12.63 12.18
C LEU A 70 1.40 13.55 12.24
N ARG A 71 1.31 14.54 11.34
CA ARG A 71 0.21 15.51 11.26
C ARG A 71 -1.18 14.85 11.30
N ASN A 72 -1.36 13.72 10.62
CA ASN A 72 -2.64 13.02 10.49
C ASN A 72 -2.83 11.93 11.57
N MET A 73 -1.73 11.47 12.17
CA MET A 73 -1.69 10.36 13.12
C MET A 73 -1.48 10.81 14.58
N ARG A 74 -1.59 12.11 14.87
CA ARG A 74 -1.43 12.66 16.23
C ARG A 74 -2.44 12.06 17.20
N LYS A 75 -1.99 11.73 18.41
CA LYS A 75 -2.83 11.16 19.47
C LYS A 75 -3.48 12.20 20.39
N ASP A 76 -3.15 13.47 20.20
CA ASP A 76 -3.62 14.61 21.01
C ASP A 76 -4.99 15.14 20.58
N GLY A 77 -5.77 14.34 19.84
CA GLY A 77 -7.07 14.73 19.30
C GLY A 77 -7.00 15.56 18.01
N LYS A 78 -5.82 16.02 17.56
CA LYS A 78 -5.68 16.76 16.28
C LYS A 78 -5.38 15.86 15.08
N GLY A 79 -5.09 14.58 15.30
CA GLY A 79 -4.83 13.61 14.23
C GLY A 79 -6.13 13.07 13.66
N ILE A 80 -6.61 13.68 12.57
CA ILE A 80 -7.90 13.33 11.95
C ILE A 80 -8.01 11.82 11.68
N VAL A 81 -6.95 11.20 11.14
CA VAL A 81 -6.97 9.76 10.80
C VAL A 81 -6.83 8.91 12.05
N TYR A 82 -6.01 9.31 13.02
CA TYR A 82 -5.92 8.60 14.30
C TYR A 82 -7.28 8.57 15.03
N ASN A 83 -8.01 9.69 15.04
CA ASN A 83 -9.33 9.77 15.65
C ASN A 83 -10.34 8.85 14.96
N MET A 84 -10.33 8.78 13.62
CA MET A 84 -11.15 7.85 12.86
C MET A 84 -10.84 6.39 13.21
N LEU A 85 -9.55 6.03 13.33
CA LEU A 85 -9.12 4.68 13.71
C LEU A 85 -9.49 4.35 15.14
N LYS A 86 -9.39 5.32 16.06
CA LYS A 86 -9.81 5.16 17.44
C LYS A 86 -11.30 4.82 17.51
N GLN A 87 -12.15 5.59 16.80
CA GLN A 87 -13.58 5.32 16.72
C GLN A 87 -13.89 3.96 16.08
N ALA A 88 -13.13 3.56 15.05
CA ALA A 88 -13.29 2.25 14.44
C ALA A 88 -12.94 1.11 15.40
N ALA A 89 -11.87 1.25 16.19
CA ALA A 89 -11.48 0.27 17.20
C ALA A 89 -12.50 0.17 18.34
N GLU A 90 -13.14 1.28 18.71
CA GLU A 90 -14.24 1.31 19.69
C GLU A 90 -15.49 0.59 19.16
N ASN A 91 -15.86 0.83 17.89
CA ASN A 91 -17.03 0.22 17.26
C ASN A 91 -16.84 -1.25 16.87
N TYR A 92 -15.60 -1.68 16.63
CA TYR A 92 -15.23 -3.04 16.24
C TYR A 92 -14.14 -3.58 17.17
N PRO A 93 -14.50 -3.95 18.42
CA PRO A 93 -13.51 -4.33 19.44
C PRO A 93 -12.73 -5.60 19.10
N GLN A 94 -13.24 -6.43 18.20
CA GLN A 94 -12.56 -7.64 17.70
C GLN A 94 -11.54 -7.32 16.58
N ALA A 95 -11.61 -6.12 15.99
CA ALA A 95 -10.70 -5.74 14.92
C ALA A 95 -9.30 -5.44 15.47
N ARG A 96 -8.29 -6.10 14.92
CA ARG A 96 -6.89 -5.92 15.33
C ARG A 96 -6.24 -4.78 14.54
N ILE A 97 -6.45 -3.55 15.01
CA ILE A 97 -5.96 -2.33 14.37
C ILE A 97 -4.74 -1.79 15.11
N TYR A 98 -3.60 -1.72 14.41
CA TYR A 98 -2.35 -1.16 14.92
C TYR A 98 -1.94 0.04 14.07
N VAL A 99 -1.34 1.04 14.73
CA VAL A 99 -0.76 2.20 14.07
C VAL A 99 0.76 2.23 14.28
N THR A 100 1.50 2.64 13.28
CA THR A 100 2.96 2.86 13.41
C THR A 100 3.25 4.01 14.36
N THR A 101 4.29 3.89 15.18
CA THR A 101 4.78 5.00 16.02
C THR A 101 5.53 6.03 15.19
N GLU A 102 5.66 7.25 15.70
CA GLU A 102 6.49 8.29 15.09
C GLU A 102 7.95 7.85 14.96
N GLU A 103 8.50 7.26 16.02
CA GLU A 103 9.84 6.66 16.00
C GLU A 103 9.99 5.63 14.87
N ARG A 104 8.98 4.76 14.68
CA ARG A 104 9.01 3.76 13.61
C ARG A 104 8.92 4.40 12.23
N MET A 105 8.16 5.47 12.07
CA MET A 105 8.08 6.25 10.82
C MET A 105 9.42 6.92 10.50
N ASN A 106 10.04 7.58 11.49
CA ASN A 106 11.36 8.18 11.34
C ASN A 106 12.43 7.14 11.02
N TYR A 107 12.36 5.96 11.64
CA TYR A 107 13.22 4.83 11.31
C TYR A 107 13.03 4.36 9.85
N CYS A 108 11.77 4.26 9.39
CA CYS A 108 11.49 3.92 7.99
C CYS A 108 12.07 4.95 7.01
N ASP A 109 11.98 6.24 7.32
CA ASP A 109 12.58 7.31 6.50
C ASP A 109 14.12 7.21 6.48
N MET A 110 14.74 6.92 7.62
CA MET A 110 16.18 6.69 7.72
C MET A 110 16.62 5.49 6.87
N VAL A 111 15.90 4.36 6.96
CA VAL A 111 16.17 3.17 6.15
C VAL A 111 15.97 3.47 4.68
N PHE A 112 14.91 4.17 4.30
CA PHE A 112 14.67 4.58 2.91
C PHE A 112 15.85 5.38 2.37
N LYS A 113 16.32 6.40 3.11
CA LYS A 113 17.47 7.21 2.71
C LYS A 113 18.74 6.39 2.59
N LYS A 114 19.01 5.51 3.56
CA LYS A 114 20.18 4.61 3.55
C LYS A 114 20.19 3.67 2.36
N GLU A 115 19.05 3.08 2.01
CA GLU A 115 18.95 2.07 0.95
C GLU A 115 18.92 2.69 -0.46
N THR A 116 18.35 3.88 -0.58
CA THR A 116 18.16 4.53 -1.89
C THR A 116 19.22 5.57 -2.21
N GLY A 117 20.00 6.01 -1.21
CA GLY A 117 20.93 7.15 -1.31
C GLY A 117 20.21 8.48 -1.51
N LYS A 118 18.88 8.50 -1.37
CA LYS A 118 18.02 9.63 -1.68
C LYS A 118 17.29 10.04 -0.43
N ASP A 119 17.42 11.31 -0.09
CA ASP A 119 16.38 11.90 0.74
C ASP A 119 15.07 11.89 -0.06
N ARG A 120 13.91 11.89 0.59
CA ARG A 120 12.62 11.98 -0.13
C ARG A 120 12.47 13.36 -0.82
N THR A 121 13.55 14.15 -0.95
CA THR A 121 13.60 15.59 -1.24
C THR A 121 14.57 16.07 -2.35
N GLU A 122 15.40 15.25 -3.06
CA GLU A 122 16.35 15.70 -4.15
C GLU A 122 16.21 14.99 -5.54
N GLY A 123 16.53 15.65 -6.70
CA GLY A 123 16.01 15.37 -8.08
C GLY A 123 16.92 14.81 -9.23
N TYR A 124 16.33 14.43 -10.40
CA TYR A 124 16.82 13.44 -11.42
C TYR A 124 16.85 13.88 -12.93
N ARG A 125 17.53 13.10 -13.84
CA ARG A 125 17.50 13.21 -15.33
C ARG A 125 16.15 12.76 -15.93
N LYS A 126 15.69 13.42 -16.99
CA LYS A 126 14.33 13.31 -17.55
C LYS A 126 14.25 12.39 -18.79
N VAL A 127 13.34 11.41 -18.77
CA VAL A 127 12.98 10.47 -19.87
C VAL A 127 11.45 10.40 -20.00
N PRO A 128 10.81 10.09 -21.14
CA PRO A 128 9.33 10.07 -21.26
C PRO A 128 8.64 9.00 -20.38
N TYR A 129 7.47 9.28 -19.82
CA TYR A 129 6.72 8.34 -18.95
C TYR A 129 6.03 7.21 -19.72
N HIS A 130 5.45 7.49 -20.89
CA HIS A 130 4.86 6.47 -21.78
C HIS A 130 5.62 6.38 -23.10
N TYR A 131 5.80 5.16 -23.61
CA TYR A 131 6.55 4.91 -24.85
C TYR A 131 5.75 5.20 -26.14
N TYR A 132 4.42 5.37 -26.05
CA TYR A 132 3.52 5.52 -27.21
C TYR A 132 2.84 6.89 -27.30
N GLU A 133 3.05 7.78 -26.33
CA GLU A 133 2.50 9.15 -26.34
C GLU A 133 3.61 10.16 -26.60
N SER A 134 3.67 10.67 -27.83
CA SER A 134 4.58 11.76 -28.21
C SER A 134 4.19 13.04 -27.45
N GLY A 135 5.11 13.56 -26.63
CA GLY A 135 4.90 14.77 -25.80
C GLY A 135 4.37 14.51 -24.38
N SER A 136 4.35 13.25 -23.91
CA SER A 136 4.01 12.92 -22.52
C SER A 136 5.03 13.50 -21.51
N ARG A 137 4.59 13.68 -20.26
CA ARG A 137 5.46 14.11 -19.16
C ARG A 137 6.65 13.18 -19.01
N ASP A 138 7.77 13.72 -18.54
CA ASP A 138 8.91 12.88 -18.19
C ASP A 138 8.59 11.97 -17.00
N GLU A 139 9.09 10.74 -17.02
CA GLU A 139 8.95 9.68 -16.03
C GLU A 139 9.21 10.19 -14.62
N CYS A 140 10.23 11.01 -14.44
CA CYS A 140 10.53 11.60 -13.14
C CYS A 140 9.45 12.61 -12.72
N ALA A 141 8.99 13.48 -13.61
CA ALA A 141 7.90 14.40 -13.32
C ALA A 141 6.60 13.65 -12.96
N GLU A 142 6.27 12.57 -13.67
CA GLU A 142 5.07 11.79 -13.40
C GLU A 142 5.21 10.95 -12.12
N TYR A 143 6.35 10.30 -11.93
CA TYR A 143 6.63 9.58 -10.69
C TYR A 143 6.62 10.53 -9.50
N LEU A 144 7.22 11.71 -9.61
CA LEU A 144 7.21 12.72 -8.54
C LEU A 144 5.81 13.27 -8.31
N LEU A 145 5.03 13.54 -9.36
CA LEU A 145 3.64 13.99 -9.23
C LEU A 145 2.82 12.98 -8.44
N HIS A 146 2.92 11.70 -8.77
CA HIS A 146 2.17 10.65 -8.09
C HIS A 146 2.77 10.31 -6.71
N GLU A 147 4.09 10.31 -6.57
CA GLU A 147 4.80 10.05 -5.30
C GLU A 147 4.54 11.16 -4.27
N SER A 148 4.36 12.39 -4.72
CA SER A 148 4.07 13.56 -3.87
C SER A 148 2.59 13.94 -3.82
N ALA A 149 1.74 13.30 -4.63
CA ALA A 149 0.32 13.60 -4.68
C ALA A 149 -0.28 13.49 -3.27
N PRO A 150 -1.00 14.53 -2.81
CA PRO A 150 -1.61 14.55 -1.49
C PRO A 150 -2.71 13.49 -1.35
N TYR A 151 -3.37 13.11 -2.46
CA TYR A 151 -4.38 12.06 -2.54
C TYR A 151 -4.33 11.35 -3.90
N GLY A 152 -4.59 10.04 -3.94
CA GLY A 152 -4.77 9.25 -5.17
C GLY A 152 -3.54 8.88 -5.98
N GLY A 153 -2.33 9.38 -5.65
CA GLY A 153 -1.10 9.04 -6.37
C GLY A 153 -0.40 7.78 -5.87
N HIS A 154 0.33 7.14 -6.77
CA HIS A 154 1.17 5.97 -6.51
C HIS A 154 2.51 6.37 -5.91
N ARG A 155 3.09 5.50 -5.06
CA ARG A 155 4.41 5.73 -4.50
C ARG A 155 5.46 4.95 -5.29
N PHE A 156 5.52 5.20 -6.60
CA PHE A 156 6.35 4.46 -7.55
C PHE A 156 7.82 4.34 -7.14
N ILE A 157 8.41 5.40 -6.59
CA ILE A 157 9.82 5.39 -6.14
C ILE A 157 9.96 4.52 -4.90
N THR A 158 9.02 4.66 -3.96
CA THR A 158 9.00 3.85 -2.73
C THR A 158 8.77 2.37 -3.04
N GLU A 159 7.83 2.06 -3.91
CA GLU A 159 7.49 0.70 -4.34
C GLU A 159 8.70 0.02 -5.00
N LYS A 160 9.38 0.70 -5.93
CA LYS A 160 10.56 0.17 -6.65
C LYS A 160 11.72 -0.18 -5.69
N ALA A 161 11.93 0.64 -4.66
CA ALA A 161 12.96 0.38 -3.65
C ALA A 161 12.66 -0.85 -2.79
N VAL A 162 11.40 -1.06 -2.41
CA VAL A 162 10.97 -2.24 -1.64
C VAL A 162 11.20 -3.51 -2.45
N PHE A 163 10.76 -3.55 -3.71
CA PHE A 163 10.93 -4.72 -4.56
C PHE A 163 12.42 -5.02 -4.85
N ALA A 164 13.25 -4.00 -5.08
CA ALA A 164 14.68 -4.19 -5.33
C ALA A 164 15.41 -4.80 -4.13
N LYS A 165 15.02 -4.45 -2.90
CA LYS A 165 15.61 -5.01 -1.68
C LYS A 165 15.14 -6.44 -1.42
N TRP A 166 13.84 -6.69 -1.57
CA TRP A 166 13.31 -8.03 -1.38
C TRP A 166 13.87 -9.00 -2.42
N ALA A 167 14.08 -8.58 -3.67
CA ALA A 167 14.59 -9.43 -4.74
C ALA A 167 16.01 -10.00 -4.48
N LYS A 168 16.78 -9.38 -3.58
CA LYS A 168 18.13 -9.85 -3.19
C LYS A 168 18.12 -10.96 -2.14
N THR A 169 17.05 -11.05 -1.35
CA THR A 169 17.01 -11.87 -0.13
C THR A 169 15.89 -12.91 -0.16
N HIS A 170 14.91 -12.70 -1.03
CA HIS A 170 13.76 -13.58 -1.19
C HIS A 170 13.75 -14.06 -2.63
N ALA A 171 13.41 -15.33 -2.84
CA ALA A 171 13.12 -15.86 -4.17
C ALA A 171 11.82 -15.24 -4.69
N ILE A 172 11.89 -14.00 -5.17
CA ILE A 172 10.74 -13.30 -5.75
C ILE A 172 10.58 -13.78 -7.18
N LYS A 173 9.55 -14.60 -7.40
CA LYS A 173 9.09 -14.94 -8.73
C LYS A 173 8.06 -13.89 -9.15
N PHE A 174 8.45 -13.03 -10.08
CA PHE A 174 7.52 -12.14 -10.75
C PHE A 174 6.80 -12.94 -11.84
N PHE A 175 5.50 -13.16 -11.67
CA PHE A 175 4.66 -13.61 -12.77
C PHE A 175 4.34 -12.40 -13.65
N ASN A 176 4.97 -12.32 -14.82
CA ASN A 176 4.64 -11.36 -15.87
C ASN A 176 3.95 -12.12 -17.01
N PRO A 177 2.62 -12.00 -17.21
CA PRO A 177 1.96 -12.67 -18.31
C PRO A 177 2.46 -12.13 -19.65
N GLU A 178 2.72 -13.02 -20.61
CA GLU A 178 2.91 -12.60 -22.00
C GLU A 178 1.57 -12.11 -22.54
N TRP A 179 1.48 -10.81 -22.80
CA TRP A 179 0.32 -10.22 -23.45
C TRP A 179 0.40 -10.56 -24.93
N GLN A 180 -0.45 -11.48 -25.40
CA GLN A 180 -0.71 -11.57 -26.83
C GLN A 180 -1.50 -10.33 -27.23
N LEU A 181 -0.78 -9.35 -27.78
CA LEU A 181 -1.38 -8.19 -28.41
C LEU A 181 -2.01 -8.68 -29.73
N SER A 182 -3.34 -8.74 -29.74
CA SER A 182 -4.15 -8.92 -30.95
C SER A 182 -4.16 -7.66 -31.79
#